data_AF-A0A6C0HD46-F1
#
_entry.id   AF-A0A6C0HD46-F1
#
_cell.length_a   1.000
_cell.length_b   1.000
_cell.length_c   1.000
_cell.angle_alpha   90.00
_cell.angle_beta   90.00
_cell.angle_gamma   90.00
#
_symmetry.space_group_name_H-M   'P 1'
#
loop_
_entity.id
_entity.type
_entity.pdbx_description
1 polymer ?
#
loop_
_entity_poly.entity_id
_entity_poly.type
_entity_poly.pdbx_seq_one_letter_code
_entity_poly.pdbx_strand_id
1 'polypeptide(L)'
;MEEFQTIQNSINSSRFSNKASIFDNILKLPNELVSFLYSYIPTKITMFLNKKIYLKNRSLVRKMVPKNQYENYIRAMIRRDNDFVFALLIQENFERWLFFKNYVYKTMLFSNYIYFLLEYSIENESDKCKQVVNRYITKSGLSKNQHKKNTTKNIRWRN
;
A
#
# COMPACT_ATOMS: atom_id res chain seq x y z
N MET A 1 13.46 -19.44 3.95
CA MET A 1 13.84 -19.96 5.28
C MET A 1 13.63 -18.93 6.39
N GLU A 2 14.09 -17.68 6.26
CA GLU A 2 13.86 -16.63 7.28
C GLU A 2 12.40 -16.17 7.42
N GLU A 3 11.57 -16.38 6.38
CA GLU A 3 10.22 -15.81 6.29
C GLU A 3 9.17 -16.55 7.14
N PHE A 4 9.38 -17.84 7.40
CA PHE A 4 8.54 -18.61 8.33
C PHE A 4 8.73 -18.12 9.78
N GLN A 5 9.95 -17.71 10.13
CA GLN A 5 10.26 -17.13 11.44
C GLN A 5 9.56 -15.78 11.65
N THR A 6 9.37 -15.01 10.57
CA THR A 6 8.71 -13.69 10.64
C THR A 6 7.20 -13.83 10.84
N ILE A 7 6.59 -14.88 10.28
CA ILE A 7 5.16 -15.21 10.49
C ILE A 7 4.92 -15.61 11.94
N GLN A 8 5.83 -16.40 12.55
CA GLN A 8 5.74 -16.81 13.96
C GLN A 8 5.69 -15.62 14.93
N ASN A 9 6.47 -14.58 14.68
CA ASN A 9 6.52 -13.41 15.56
C ASN A 9 5.25 -12.54 15.52
N SER A 10 4.47 -12.59 14.42
CA SER A 10 3.21 -11.84 14.30
C SER A 10 2.01 -12.53 14.95
N ILE A 11 2.05 -13.87 15.06
CA ILE A 11 0.98 -14.68 15.64
C ILE A 11 0.95 -14.54 17.17
N ASN A 12 2.10 -14.26 17.78
CA ASN A 12 2.26 -14.20 19.24
C ASN A 12 1.68 -12.92 19.91
N SER A 13 1.19 -11.92 19.15
CA SER A 13 0.64 -10.69 19.74
C SER A 13 -0.88 -10.66 19.85
N SER A 14 -1.60 -11.66 19.32
CA SER A 14 -3.05 -11.75 19.51
C SER A 14 -3.38 -12.60 20.72
N ARG A 15 -3.93 -11.96 21.75
CA ARG A 15 -4.55 -12.60 22.93
C ARG A 15 -5.62 -13.60 22.49
N PHE A 16 -5.25 -14.87 22.35
CA PHE A 16 -6.19 -15.99 22.35
C PHE A 16 -5.73 -16.98 23.41
N SER A 17 -6.54 -17.07 24.47
CA SER A 17 -6.29 -17.94 25.62
C SER A 17 -6.38 -19.42 25.24
N ASN A 18 -5.41 -20.19 25.72
CA ASN A 18 -5.47 -21.62 26.07
C ASN A 18 -6.53 -22.47 25.34
N LYS A 19 -6.26 -22.78 24.08
CA LYS A 19 -6.54 -24.07 23.44
C LYS A 19 -5.30 -24.39 22.64
N ALA A 20 -4.72 -25.59 22.79
CA ALA A 20 -3.68 -26.07 21.88
C ALA A 20 -4.21 -25.83 20.46
N SER A 21 -3.60 -24.89 19.74
CA SER A 21 -4.18 -24.39 18.52
C SER A 21 -4.07 -25.52 17.50
N ILE A 22 -5.10 -25.73 16.67
CA ILE A 22 -5.03 -26.70 15.56
C ILE A 22 -3.75 -26.45 14.72
N PHE A 23 -3.23 -25.22 14.72
CA PHE A 23 -2.02 -24.80 14.04
C PHE A 23 -0.72 -25.23 14.73
N ASP A 24 -0.73 -25.58 16.02
CA ASP A 24 0.48 -26.02 16.75
C ASP A 24 1.00 -27.37 16.23
N ASN A 25 0.09 -28.19 15.70
CA ASN A 25 0.43 -29.46 15.07
C ASN A 25 0.91 -29.28 13.62
N ILE A 26 0.50 -28.21 12.94
CA ILE A 26 0.97 -27.90 11.58
C ILE A 26 2.47 -27.58 11.59
N LEU A 27 2.96 -26.95 12.66
CA LEU A 27 4.38 -26.64 12.84
C LEU A 27 5.26 -27.90 13.05
N LYS A 28 4.65 -29.06 13.33
CA LYS A 28 5.35 -30.35 13.50
C LYS A 28 5.38 -31.19 12.22
N LEU A 29 4.73 -30.74 11.15
CA LEU A 29 4.70 -31.47 9.88
C LEU A 29 6.07 -31.39 9.18
N PRO A 30 6.52 -32.48 8.54
CA PRO A 30 7.63 -32.46 7.60
C PRO A 30 7.41 -31.42 6.49
N ASN A 31 8.49 -30.79 6.06
CA ASN A 31 8.46 -29.71 5.06
C ASN A 31 7.84 -30.16 3.73
N GLU A 32 7.98 -31.44 3.37
CA GLU A 32 7.43 -32.05 2.17
C GLU A 32 5.90 -32.03 2.20
N LEU A 33 5.30 -32.39 3.35
CA LEU A 33 3.85 -32.38 3.52
C LEU A 33 3.31 -30.94 3.51
N VAL A 34 4.03 -30.00 4.13
CA VAL A 34 3.68 -28.58 4.10
C VAL A 34 3.70 -28.07 2.65
N SER A 35 4.73 -28.37 1.88
CA SER A 35 4.84 -28.01 0.46
C SER A 35 3.69 -28.59 -0.37
N PHE A 36 3.38 -29.88 -0.15
CA PHE A 36 2.26 -30.55 -0.81
C PHE A 36 0.92 -29.86 -0.50
N LEU A 37 0.65 -29.53 0.76
CA LEU A 37 -0.55 -28.78 1.15
C LEU A 37 -0.60 -27.39 0.52
N TYR A 38 0.52 -26.66 0.51
CA TYR A 38 0.60 -25.35 -0.14
C TYR A 38 0.29 -25.40 -1.64
N SER A 39 0.55 -26.51 -2.32
CA SER A 39 0.24 -26.69 -3.75
C SER A 39 -1.26 -26.65 -4.05
N TYR A 40 -2.11 -27.01 -3.09
CA TYR A 40 -3.57 -26.94 -3.23
C TYR A 40 -4.12 -25.53 -2.98
N ILE A 41 -3.33 -24.62 -2.42
CA ILE A 41 -3.80 -23.26 -2.11
C ILE A 41 -3.67 -22.38 -3.36
N PRO A 42 -4.77 -21.81 -3.88
CA PRO A 42 -4.72 -20.96 -5.05
C PRO A 42 -3.78 -19.76 -4.88
N THR A 43 -3.08 -19.39 -5.95
CA THR A 43 -2.19 -18.21 -5.98
C THR A 43 -2.91 -16.92 -5.58
N LYS A 44 -4.22 -16.84 -5.85
CA LYS A 44 -5.08 -15.72 -5.46
C LYS A 44 -5.06 -15.43 -3.96
N ILE A 45 -4.84 -16.47 -3.16
CA ILE A 45 -4.79 -16.38 -1.69
C ILE A 45 -3.33 -16.22 -1.25
N THR A 46 -2.43 -17.05 -1.78
CA THR A 46 -1.03 -17.07 -1.32
C THR A 46 -0.26 -15.80 -1.65
N MET A 47 -0.66 -15.05 -2.68
CA MET A 47 0.05 -13.83 -3.09
C MET A 47 0.06 -12.72 -2.05
N PHE A 48 -0.88 -12.71 -1.11
CA PHE A 48 -0.95 -11.69 -0.06
C PHE A 48 -0.23 -12.09 1.23
N LEU A 49 0.26 -13.33 1.32
CA LEU A 49 0.91 -13.85 2.53
C LEU A 49 2.33 -13.30 2.72
N ASN A 50 3.01 -12.93 1.63
CA ASN A 50 4.42 -12.57 1.66
C ASN A 50 4.75 -11.51 0.61
N LYS A 51 5.59 -10.54 0.98
CA LYS A 51 6.07 -9.47 0.09
C LYS A 51 6.76 -10.00 -1.18
N LYS A 52 7.60 -11.03 -1.08
CA LYS A 52 8.29 -11.63 -2.25
C LYS A 52 7.30 -12.28 -3.21
N ILE A 53 6.34 -13.03 -2.66
CA ILE A 53 5.29 -13.68 -3.47
C ILE A 53 4.37 -12.62 -4.10
N TYR A 54 4.04 -11.56 -3.36
CA TYR A 54 3.29 -10.43 -3.87
C TYR A 54 3.99 -9.77 -5.06
N LEU A 55 5.29 -9.47 -4.94
CA LEU A 55 6.08 -8.88 -6.01
C LEU A 55 6.11 -9.77 -7.27
N LYS A 56 6.29 -11.09 -7.09
CA LYS A 56 6.25 -12.07 -8.19
C LYS A 56 4.89 -12.09 -8.90
N ASN A 57 3.80 -11.88 -8.16
CA ASN A 57 2.43 -11.96 -8.67
C ASN A 57 1.76 -10.59 -8.87
N ARG A 58 2.53 -9.50 -8.89
CA ARG A 58 2.03 -8.13 -8.96
C ARG A 58 1.10 -7.87 -10.15
N SER A 59 1.43 -8.47 -11.30
CA SER A 59 0.62 -8.34 -12.52
C SER A 59 -0.79 -8.90 -12.34
N LEU A 60 -0.95 -9.96 -11.53
CA LEU A 60 -2.25 -10.54 -11.19
C LEU A 60 -3.04 -9.60 -10.26
N VAL A 61 -2.40 -9.03 -9.24
CA VAL A 61 -3.03 -8.06 -8.34
C VAL A 61 -3.59 -6.88 -9.15
N ARG A 62 -2.82 -6.36 -10.10
CA ARG A 62 -3.26 -5.26 -10.97
C ARG A 62 -4.47 -5.63 -11.83
N LYS A 63 -4.56 -6.88 -12.30
CA LYS A 63 -5.72 -7.40 -13.04
C LYS A 63 -6.95 -7.59 -12.16
N MET A 64 -6.77 -7.80 -10.85
CA MET A 64 -7.88 -7.96 -9.90
C MET A 64 -8.57 -6.63 -9.56
N VAL A 65 -7.89 -5.49 -9.73
CA VAL A 65 -8.46 -4.17 -9.47
C VAL A 65 -9.22 -3.68 -10.72
N PRO A 66 -10.54 -3.48 -10.64
CA PRO A 66 -11.31 -2.93 -11.75
C PRO A 66 -10.79 -1.55 -12.16
N LYS A 67 -10.68 -1.28 -13.48
CA LYS A 67 -10.14 -0.02 -14.00
C LYS A 67 -10.87 1.21 -13.47
N ASN A 68 -12.20 1.14 -13.38
CA ASN A 68 -13.06 2.19 -12.83
C ASN A 68 -12.92 2.41 -11.32
N GLN A 69 -12.30 1.47 -10.59
CA GLN A 69 -12.09 1.54 -9.15
C GLN A 69 -10.61 1.73 -8.77
N TYR A 70 -9.73 1.97 -9.76
CA TYR A 70 -8.30 2.05 -9.51
C TYR A 70 -7.93 3.19 -8.55
N GLU A 71 -8.57 4.36 -8.66
CA GLU A 71 -8.37 5.45 -7.70
C GLU A 71 -8.89 5.12 -6.30
N ASN A 72 -10.02 4.39 -6.20
CA ASN A 72 -10.54 3.94 -4.92
C ASN A 72 -9.58 2.96 -4.25
N TYR A 73 -8.94 2.10 -5.04
CA TYR A 73 -7.90 1.20 -4.57
C TYR A 73 -6.70 1.96 -4.02
N ILE A 74 -6.17 2.95 -4.75
CA ILE A 74 -5.06 3.80 -4.28
C ILE A 74 -5.44 4.48 -2.95
N ARG A 75 -6.61 5.11 -2.89
CA ARG A 75 -7.10 5.77 -1.67
C ARG A 75 -7.29 4.78 -0.52
N ALA A 76 -7.73 3.55 -0.79
CA ALA A 76 -7.85 2.51 0.22
C ALA A 76 -6.50 2.05 0.77
N MET A 77 -5.43 2.07 -0.05
CA MET A 77 -4.08 1.76 0.44
C MET A 77 -3.60 2.83 1.43
N ILE A 78 -3.87 4.12 1.12
CA ILE A 78 -3.55 5.23 2.02
C ILE A 78 -4.35 5.11 3.32
N ARG A 79 -5.68 4.98 3.26
CA ARG A 79 -6.55 4.89 4.47
C ARG A 79 -6.17 3.77 5.44
N ARG A 80 -5.48 2.73 4.96
CA ARG A 80 -5.02 1.58 5.77
C ARG A 80 -3.54 1.67 6.15
N ASP A 81 -2.89 2.79 5.83
CA ASP A 81 -1.45 3.03 5.94
C ASP A 81 -0.59 1.87 5.36
N ASN A 82 -1.04 1.30 4.23
CA ASN A 82 -0.36 0.20 3.56
C ASN A 82 0.74 0.73 2.63
N ASP A 83 1.83 1.18 3.25
CA ASP A 83 2.97 1.81 2.61
C ASP A 83 3.66 0.93 1.57
N PHE A 84 3.76 -0.38 1.81
CA PHE A 84 4.41 -1.31 0.90
C PHE A 84 3.73 -1.34 -0.47
N VAL A 85 2.42 -1.58 -0.50
CA VAL A 85 1.67 -1.62 -1.76
C VAL A 85 1.62 -0.23 -2.39
N PHE A 86 1.43 0.80 -1.57
CA PHE A 86 1.37 2.17 -2.04
C PHE A 86 2.68 2.66 -2.68
N ALA A 87 3.83 2.28 -2.12
CA ALA A 87 5.15 2.59 -2.68
C ALA A 87 5.33 2.00 -4.07
N LEU A 88 4.86 0.77 -4.30
CA LEU A 88 4.87 0.14 -5.62
C LEU A 88 3.97 0.90 -6.61
N LEU A 89 2.77 1.32 -6.17
CA LEU A 89 1.85 2.09 -6.99
C LEU A 89 2.44 3.45 -7.39
N ILE A 90 3.07 4.17 -6.46
CA ILE A 90 3.78 5.42 -6.77
C ILE A 90 4.91 5.14 -7.75
N GLN A 91 5.76 4.14 -7.50
CA GLN A 91 6.90 3.83 -8.36
C GLN A 91 6.49 3.63 -9.83
N GLU A 92 5.40 2.92 -10.07
CA GLU A 92 4.88 2.65 -11.42
C GLU A 92 4.28 3.87 -12.12
N ASN A 93 3.78 4.83 -11.34
CA ASN A 93 2.90 5.88 -11.87
C ASN A 93 3.42 7.29 -11.60
N PHE A 94 4.60 7.43 -10.99
CA PHE A 94 5.09 8.67 -10.43
C PHE A 94 5.10 9.81 -11.45
N GLU A 95 5.73 9.61 -12.61
CA GLU A 95 5.80 10.62 -13.67
C GLU A 95 4.41 10.99 -14.18
N ARG A 96 3.58 9.99 -14.50
CA ARG A 96 2.21 10.21 -14.95
C ARG A 96 1.41 11.04 -13.95
N TRP A 97 1.54 10.74 -12.67
CA TRP A 97 0.86 11.45 -11.59
C TRP A 97 1.42 12.85 -11.33
N LEU A 98 2.71 13.07 -11.59
CA LEU A 98 3.35 14.37 -11.51
C LEU A 98 2.90 15.32 -12.64
N PHE A 99 2.70 14.77 -13.85
CA PHE A 99 2.23 15.52 -15.01
C PHE A 99 0.71 15.66 -15.06
N PHE A 100 -0.04 14.87 -14.29
CA PHE A 100 -1.49 15.02 -14.19
C PHE A 100 -1.84 16.28 -13.39
N LYS A 101 -2.01 17.41 -14.08
CA LYS A 101 -2.26 18.72 -13.48
C LYS A 101 -3.72 18.93 -13.08
N ASN A 102 -3.94 19.89 -12.18
CA ASN A 102 -5.26 20.41 -11.83
C ASN A 102 -6.21 19.32 -11.32
N TYR A 103 -5.70 18.44 -10.46
CA TYR A 103 -6.51 17.37 -9.89
C TYR A 103 -7.48 17.95 -8.85
N VAL A 104 -8.78 17.75 -9.05
CA VAL A 104 -9.82 18.26 -8.14
C VAL A 104 -10.27 17.16 -7.20
N TYR A 105 -10.31 17.46 -5.90
CA TYR A 105 -10.88 16.58 -4.90
C TYR A 105 -11.62 17.37 -3.83
N LYS A 106 -12.89 17.00 -3.58
CA LYS A 106 -13.82 17.78 -2.76
C LYS A 106 -13.90 19.23 -3.26
N THR A 107 -13.45 20.21 -2.47
CA THR A 107 -13.41 21.63 -2.82
C THR A 107 -11.98 22.14 -3.05
N MET A 108 -11.01 21.23 -3.17
CA MET A 108 -9.60 21.56 -3.33
C MET A 108 -9.11 21.21 -4.73
N LEU A 109 -8.36 22.12 -5.34
CA LEU A 109 -7.62 21.96 -6.58
C LEU A 109 -6.15 21.76 -6.25
N PHE A 110 -5.62 20.60 -6.61
CA PHE A 110 -4.23 20.24 -6.43
C PHE A 110 -3.46 20.47 -7.73
N SER A 111 -2.25 21.00 -7.60
CA SER A 111 -1.37 21.26 -8.75
C SER A 111 -1.02 19.99 -9.54
N ASN A 112 -0.98 18.83 -8.88
CA ASN A 112 -0.98 17.51 -9.52
C ASN A 112 -1.44 16.41 -8.57
N TYR A 113 -1.55 15.17 -9.08
CA TYR A 113 -2.01 14.02 -8.31
C TYR A 113 -1.08 13.65 -7.14
N ILE A 114 0.25 13.85 -7.27
CA ILE A 114 1.19 13.58 -6.16
C ILE A 114 0.90 14.46 -4.94
N TYR A 115 0.60 15.75 -5.15
CA TYR A 115 0.23 16.64 -4.05
C TYR A 115 -1.13 16.30 -3.45
N PHE A 116 -2.08 15.83 -4.25
CA PHE A 116 -3.31 15.24 -3.72
C PHE A 116 -3.01 14.04 -2.82
N LEU A 117 -2.14 13.10 -3.24
CA LEU A 117 -1.80 11.92 -2.43
C LEU A 117 -1.09 12.30 -1.13
N LEU A 118 -0.26 13.34 -1.14
CA LEU A 118 0.37 13.87 0.07
C LEU A 118 -0.68 14.37 1.06
N GLU A 119 -1.56 15.27 0.61
CA GLU A 119 -2.63 15.84 1.44
C GLU A 119 -3.58 14.75 1.92
N TYR A 120 -3.97 13.82 1.04
CA TYR A 120 -4.84 12.71 1.39
C TYR A 120 -4.21 11.78 2.43
N SER A 121 -2.87 11.63 2.43
CA SER A 121 -2.17 10.86 3.48
C SER A 121 -2.18 11.60 4.82
N ILE A 122 -2.12 12.93 4.81
CA ILE A 122 -2.22 13.77 6.02
C ILE A 122 -3.65 13.72 6.58
N GLU A 123 -4.67 13.92 5.72
CA GLU A 123 -6.10 13.86 6.09
C GLU A 123 -6.49 12.53 6.76
N ASN A 124 -5.81 11.42 6.42
CA ASN A 124 -6.10 10.08 6.95
C ASN A 124 -5.04 9.58 7.93
N GLU A 125 -4.21 10.47 8.50
CA GLU A 125 -3.19 10.13 9.51
C GLU A 125 -2.27 8.97 9.11
N SER A 126 -2.01 8.84 7.80
CA SER A 126 -1.29 7.71 7.20
C SER A 126 0.20 8.05 7.08
N ASP A 127 0.89 8.02 8.23
CA ASP A 127 2.26 8.51 8.35
C ASP A 127 3.27 7.78 7.45
N LYS A 128 3.15 6.45 7.30
CA LYS A 128 4.07 5.70 6.44
C LYS A 128 3.83 6.03 4.97
N CYS A 129 2.57 6.13 4.55
CA CYS A 129 2.21 6.56 3.20
C CYS A 129 2.70 7.99 2.92
N LYS A 130 2.52 8.91 3.87
CA LYS A 130 3.06 10.28 3.81
C LYS A 130 4.58 10.28 3.60
N GLN A 131 5.31 9.45 4.36
CA GLN A 131 6.76 9.30 4.19
C GLN A 131 7.15 8.73 2.83
N VAL A 132 6.35 7.82 2.26
CA VAL A 132 6.57 7.34 0.89
C VAL A 132 6.46 8.50 -0.09
N VAL A 133 5.38 9.28 -0.06
CA VAL A 133 5.21 10.43 -0.99
C VAL A 133 6.36 11.43 -0.88
N ASN A 134 6.71 11.82 0.35
CA ASN A 134 7.78 12.78 0.61
C ASN A 134 9.15 12.31 0.09
N ARG A 135 9.45 11.01 0.20
CA ARG A 135 10.67 10.43 -0.37
C ARG A 135 10.73 10.63 -1.89
N TYR A 136 9.63 10.40 -2.61
CA TYR A 136 9.57 10.60 -4.06
C TYR A 136 9.63 12.08 -4.46
N ILE A 137 8.96 12.98 -3.73
CA ILE A 137 9.06 14.44 -3.95
C ILE A 137 10.50 14.93 -3.75
N THR A 138 11.17 14.43 -2.71
CA THR A 138 12.57 14.80 -2.42
C THR A 138 13.51 14.28 -3.49
N LYS A 139 13.35 13.01 -3.89
CA LYS A 139 14.17 12.36 -4.93
C LYS A 139 14.04 13.04 -6.30
N SER A 140 12.86 13.58 -6.62
CA SER A 140 12.61 14.30 -7.88
C SER A 140 13.06 15.77 -7.88
N GLY A 141 13.62 16.26 -6.77
CA GLY A 141 14.05 17.66 -6.64
C GLY A 141 12.91 18.67 -6.48
N LEU A 142 11.66 18.20 -6.40
CA LEU A 142 10.47 19.06 -6.26
C LEU A 142 10.38 19.74 -4.89
N SER A 143 11.06 19.18 -3.88
CA SER A 143 11.13 19.72 -2.51
C SER A 143 11.86 21.08 -2.42
N LYS A 144 12.71 21.42 -3.40
CA LYS A 144 13.40 22.71 -3.44
C LYS A 144 12.39 23.86 -3.50
N ASN A 145 12.48 24.77 -2.54
CA ASN A 145 11.61 25.95 -2.40
C ASN A 145 10.11 25.62 -2.37
N GLN A 146 9.73 24.43 -1.87
CA GLN A 146 8.33 24.00 -1.85
C GLN A 146 7.43 24.96 -1.06
N HIS A 147 7.94 25.58 0.01
CA HIS A 147 7.22 26.59 0.81
C HIS A 147 6.80 27.84 -0.01
N LYS A 148 7.45 28.10 -1.15
CA LYS A 148 7.10 29.21 -2.06
C LYS A 148 6.07 28.81 -3.12
N LYS A 149 5.77 27.51 -3.27
CA LYS A 149 4.92 26.99 -4.33
C LYS A 149 3.49 26.84 -3.83
N ASN A 150 2.55 27.42 -4.56
CA ASN A 150 1.13 27.17 -4.32
C ASN A 150 0.75 25.80 -4.92
N THR A 151 0.68 24.78 -4.06
CA THR A 151 0.44 23.38 -4.46
C THR A 151 -1.03 22.98 -4.40
N THR A 152 -1.83 23.73 -3.63
CA THR A 152 -3.25 23.45 -3.38
C THR A 152 -4.02 24.76 -3.29
N LYS A 153 -5.19 24.84 -3.94
CA LYS A 153 -6.09 26.00 -3.93
C LYS A 153 -7.50 25.57 -3.58
N ASN A 154 -8.22 26.32 -2.75
CA ASN A 154 -9.65 26.11 -2.57
C ASN A 154 -10.42 26.77 -3.73
N ILE A 155 -11.32 26.02 -4.37
CA ILE A 155 -12.11 26.52 -5.52
C ILE A 155 -13.48 27.05 -5.12
N ARG A 156 -13.93 26.82 -3.88
CA ARG A 156 -15.21 27.33 -3.39
C ARG A 156 -14.98 28.53 -2.50
N TRP A 157 -15.57 29.66 -2.86
CA TRP A 157 -15.69 30.82 -1.99
C TRP A 157 -16.69 30.46 -0.86
N ARG A 158 -16.29 30.67 0.40
CA ARG A 158 -17.25 30.64 1.50
C ARG A 158 -18.01 31.97 1.46
N ASN A 159 -19.34 31.90 1.33
CA ASN A 159 -20.21 33.04 1.59
C ASN A 159 -20.25 33.34 3.09
#